data_AF-A0A1I4PUM6-F1
#
_entry.id   AF-A0A1I4PUM6-F1
#
_cell.length_a   1.000
_cell.length_b   1.000
_cell.length_c   1.000
_cell.angle_alpha   90.00
_cell.angle_beta   90.00
_cell.angle_gamma   90.00
#
_symmetry.space_group_name_H-M   'P 1'
#
loop_
_entity.id
_entity.type
_entity.pdbx_description
1 polymer ?
#
loop_
_entity_poly.entity_id
_entity_poly.type
_entity_poly.pdbx_seq_one_letter_code
_entity_poly.pdbx_strand_id
1 'polypeptide(L)' 'MSGWGCPHESKGRCGRLNDIPCEPGMKGCVLAGRFVFSDPSKNTARALREKADDSLQERLKEKG' A
#
# COMPACT_ATOMS: atom_id res chain seq x y z
N MET A 1 8.31 -18.42 -6.11
CA MET A 1 8.19 -16.96 -5.96
C MET A 1 6.77 -16.55 -6.33
N SER A 2 5.91 -16.30 -5.35
CA SER A 2 4.59 -15.74 -5.63
C SER A 2 4.73 -14.22 -5.60
N GLY A 3 5.19 -13.64 -6.71
CA GLY A 3 5.15 -12.20 -6.90
C GLY A 3 3.68 -11.78 -6.89
N TRP A 4 3.32 -10.85 -6.01
CA TRP A 4 1.99 -10.25 -6.07
C TRP A 4 1.87 -9.47 -7.39
N GLY A 5 0.95 -9.89 -8.25
CA GLY A 5 0.58 -9.18 -9.47
C GLY A 5 -0.72 -8.41 -9.26
N CYS A 6 -0.85 -7.24 -9.89
CA CYS A 6 -2.08 -6.47 -9.81
C CYS A 6 -3.15 -7.12 -10.71
N PRO A 7 -4.34 -7.51 -10.20
CA PRO A 7 -5.38 -8.17 -10.99
C PRO A 7 -5.99 -7.28 -12.07
N HIS A 8 -5.76 -5.97 -11.98
CA HIS A 8 -6.21 -4.98 -12.96
C HIS A 8 -5.10 -4.56 -13.92
N GLU A 9 -3.90 -5.16 -13.81
CA GLU A 9 -2.79 -4.89 -14.71
C GLU A 9 -2.93 -5.69 -15.99
N SER A 10 -2.80 -4.99 -17.12
CA SER A 10 -2.76 -5.56 -18.46
C SER A 10 -1.69 -4.83 -19.26
N LYS A 11 -0.68 -5.57 -19.74
CA LYS A 11 0.45 -5.02 -20.52
C LYS A 11 1.14 -3.84 -19.80
N GLY A 12 1.28 -3.93 -18.48
CA GLY A 12 1.90 -2.87 -17.65
C GLY A 12 1.01 -1.65 -17.40
N ARG A 13 -0.27 -1.68 -17.79
CA ARG A 13 -1.24 -0.60 -17.56
C ARG A 13 -2.34 -1.03 -16.61
N CYS A 14 -2.84 -0.10 -15.80
CA CYS A 14 -3.89 -0.37 -14.84
C CYS A 14 -5.26 -0.02 -15.44
N GLY A 15 -6.06 -1.02 -15.80
CA GLY A 15 -7.42 -0.80 -16.32
C GLY A 15 -8.38 -0.16 -15.30
N ARG A 16 -8.03 -0.18 -14.00
CA ARG A 16 -8.78 0.50 -12.94
C ARG A 16 -8.49 2.01 -12.88
N LEU A 17 -7.33 2.44 -13.38
CA LEU A 17 -6.84 3.81 -13.31
C LEU A 17 -6.68 4.39 -14.72
N ASN A 18 -7.72 4.33 -15.55
CA ASN A 18 -7.73 4.93 -16.90
C ASN A 18 -6.51 4.53 -17.76
N ASP A 19 -6.05 3.27 -17.68
CA ASP A 19 -4.93 2.74 -18.47
C ASP A 19 -3.58 3.47 -18.27
N ILE A 20 -3.35 4.06 -17.11
CA ILE A 20 -2.03 4.60 -16.73
C ILE A 20 -1.04 3.47 -16.37
N PRO A 21 0.29 3.75 -16.31
CA PRO A 21 1.27 2.77 -15.85
C PRO A 21 0.89 2.15 -14.50
N CYS A 22 0.90 0.82 -14.40
CA CYS A 22 0.42 0.12 -13.21
C CYS A 22 1.48 0.03 -12.11
N GLU A 23 1.51 1.05 -11.25
CA GLU A 23 2.40 1.11 -10.10
C GLU A 23 1.66 0.80 -8.78
N PRO A 24 2.18 -0.12 -7.93
CA PRO A 24 1.57 -0.41 -6.64
C PRO A 24 1.65 0.80 -5.71
N GLY A 25 0.57 1.04 -4.95
CA GLY A 25 0.48 2.14 -3.99
C GLY A 25 0.12 3.50 -4.57
N MET A 26 -0.07 3.64 -5.89
CA MET A 26 -0.57 4.90 -6.46
C MET A 26 -1.98 5.25 -5.98
N LYS A 27 -2.33 6.53 -5.99
CA LYS A 27 -3.68 7.00 -5.62
C LYS A 27 -4.75 6.29 -6.46
N GLY A 28 -5.66 5.59 -5.78
CA GLY A 28 -6.73 4.78 -6.40
C GLY A 28 -6.35 3.32 -6.72
N CYS A 29 -5.10 2.92 -6.49
CA CYS A 29 -4.68 1.52 -6.46
C CYS A 29 -5.36 0.79 -5.30
N VAL A 30 -5.67 -0.50 -5.48
CA VAL A 30 -6.29 -1.34 -4.44
C VAL A 30 -5.44 -1.51 -3.19
N LEU A 31 -4.13 -1.26 -3.28
CA LEU A 31 -3.20 -1.28 -2.15
C LEU A 31 -3.07 0.07 -1.45
N ALA A 32 -3.49 1.16 -2.09
CA ALA A 32 -3.37 2.49 -1.53
C ALA A 32 -4.19 2.59 -0.24
N GLY A 33 -3.52 2.94 0.86
CA GLY A 33 -4.16 3.04 2.17
C GLY A 33 -4.32 1.73 2.95
N ARG A 34 -3.93 0.59 2.38
CA ARG A 34 -3.86 -0.70 3.09
C ARG A 34 -2.44 -1.05 3.53
N PHE A 35 -1.46 -0.59 2.76
CA PHE A 35 -0.06 -0.87 2.99
C PHE A 35 0.72 0.43 3.05
N VAL A 36 1.81 0.40 3.81
CA VAL A 36 2.83 1.45 3.80
C VAL A 36 3.94 1.03 2.85
N PHE A 37 4.15 1.85 1.82
CA PHE A 37 5.19 1.70 0.83
C PHE A 37 6.46 2.46 1.25
N SER A 38 7.61 2.05 0.70
CA SER A 38 8.89 2.74 0.90
C SER A 38 8.88 4.16 0.33
N ASP A 39 8.09 4.41 -0.72
CA ASP A 39 7.88 5.75 -1.26
C ASP A 39 6.79 6.48 -0.43
N PRO A 40 7.13 7.59 0.24
CA PRO A 40 6.17 8.32 1.08
C PRO A 40 5.01 8.93 0.27
N SER A 41 5.22 9.24 -1.01
CA SER A 41 4.21 9.86 -1.89
C SER A 41 3.05 8.92 -2.21
N LYS A 42 3.26 7.61 -2.03
CA LYS A 42 2.29 6.54 -2.27
C LYS A 42 1.50 6.16 -1.01
N ASN A 43 1.82 6.78 0.12
CA ASN A 43 1.18 6.49 1.41
C ASN A 43 0.05 7.48 1.68
N THR A 44 -1.10 6.94 2.10
CA THR A 44 -2.20 7.79 2.59
C THR A 44 -2.02 8.07 4.08
N ALA A 45 -2.56 9.18 4.56
CA ALA A 45 -2.55 9.52 5.99
C ALA A 45 -3.14 8.41 6.86
N ARG A 46 -4.11 7.66 6.33
CA ARG A 46 -4.70 6.51 7.02
C ARG A 46 -3.67 5.38 7.23
N ALA A 47 -3.01 4.92 6.16
CA ALA A 47 -2.05 3.82 6.25
C ALA A 47 -0.88 4.15 7.20
N LEU A 48 -0.43 5.41 7.21
CA LEU A 48 0.62 5.88 8.13
C LEU A 48 0.16 5.84 9.58
N ARG A 49 -1.08 6.23 9.88
CA ARG A 49 -1.64 6.19 11.24
C ARG A 49 -1.86 4.76 11.72
N GLU A 50 -2.42 3.89 10.89
CA GLU A 50 -2.62 2.47 11.23
C GLU A 50 -1.27 1.79 11.52
N LYS A 51 -0.23 2.04 10.73
CA LYS A 51 1.11 1.49 11.01
C LYS A 51 1.75 2.06 12.28
N ALA A 52 1.58 3.35 12.54
CA ALA A 52 2.08 3.96 13.76
C ALA A 52 1.42 3.38 15.03
N ASP A 53 0.11 3.12 14.98
CA ASP A 53 -0.64 2.48 16.06
C ASP A 53 -0.18 1.04 16.30
N ASP A 54 -0.06 0.24 15.23
CA ASP A 54 0.46 -1.13 15.29
C ASP A 54 1.86 -1.19 15.91
N SER A 55 2.77 -0.32 15.47
CA SER A 55 4.12 -0.20 16.05
C SER A 55 4.12 0.26 17.51
N LEU A 56 3.14 1.06 17.95
CA LEU A 56 3.01 1.43 19.36
C LEU A 56 2.48 0.26 20.20
N GLN A 57 1.46 -0.43 19.69
CA GLN A 57 0.88 -1.62 20.32
C GLN A 57 1.94 -2.70 20.55
N GLU A 58 2.79 -2.98 19.56
CA GLU A 58 3.89 -3.94 19.71
C GLU A 58 4.86 -3.52 20.83
N ARG A 59 5.28 -2.26 20.85
CA ARG A 59 6.18 -1.73 21.90
C ARG A 59 5.56 -1.75 23.30
N LEU A 60 4.24 -1.63 23.41
CA LEU A 60 3.53 -1.76 24.68
C LEU A 60 3.48 -3.21 25.16
N LYS A 61 3.29 -4.17 24.23
CA LYS A 61 3.30 -5.61 24.53
C LYS A 61 4.69 -6.08 24.99
N GLU A 62 5.77 -5.55 24.45
CA GLU A 62 7.14 -5.90 24.86
C GLU A 62 7.49 -5.48 26.30
N LYS A 63 6.70 -4.60 26.92
CA LYS A 63 6.95 -4.07 28.28
C LYS A 63 6.08 -4.71 29.37
N GLY A 64 5.10 -5.53 29.01
CA GLY A 64 4.20 -6.22 29.94
C GLY A 64 4.65 -7.65 30.19
#